data_AF-X5YPJ9-F1
#
_entry.id   AF-X5YPJ9-F1
#
_cell.length_a   1.000
_cell.length_b   1.000
_cell.length_c   1.000
_cell.angle_alpha   90.00
_cell.angle_beta   90.00
_cell.angle_gamma   90.00
#
_symmetry.space_group_name_H-M   'P 1'
#
loop_
_entity.id
_entity.type
_entity.pdbx_description
1 polymer ?
#
loop_
_entity_poly.entity_id
_entity_poly.type
_entity_poly.pdbx_seq_one_letter_code
_entity_poly.pdbx_strand_id
1 'polypeptide(L)'
;MACELGNFSALHHIPSIMKDSDAYLVWQAGTNLAGLAGNLGVVKDVFKPFEKDGSGAEYFMTIALGQTLNPDAIEMLLTLHNDASDEETRYQIERELSYLLEDTNGPIISGADESIESEDEDTVHIINRQDYFPKVTAALSLVREQLPVPNTPILGGKVFDVVKFARRLLERVGSAAPEIGRIHRHRLIFEAATGVNCAAFFDDPVKLNSLQATAILEAFLDSDDVRRFVPGQRYFFGHPIGA
;
A
#
# COMPACT_ATOMS: atom_id res chain seq x y z
N MET A 1 -10.63 -0.19 -19.58
CA MET A 1 -11.23 0.67 -18.54
C MET A 1 -10.77 2.12 -18.75
N ALA A 2 -11.60 3.14 -18.45
CA ALA A 2 -11.26 4.54 -18.70
C ALA A 2 -9.96 5.01 -18.01
N CYS A 3 -9.67 4.50 -16.80
CA CYS A 3 -8.44 4.84 -16.07
C CYS A 3 -7.17 4.29 -16.72
N GLU A 4 -7.24 3.17 -17.44
CA GLU A 4 -6.10 2.64 -18.22
C GLU A 4 -5.74 3.56 -19.40
N LEU A 5 -6.68 4.41 -19.82
CA LEU A 5 -6.48 5.43 -20.85
C LEU A 5 -6.10 6.79 -20.25
N GLY A 6 -5.76 6.83 -18.96
CA GLY A 6 -5.42 8.05 -18.22
C GLY A 6 -6.62 8.92 -17.86
N ASN A 7 -7.85 8.44 -18.01
CA ASN A 7 -9.05 9.15 -17.58
C ASN A 7 -9.50 8.72 -16.18
N PHE A 8 -9.21 9.57 -15.20
CA PHE A 8 -9.53 9.35 -13.79
C PHE A 8 -10.86 9.98 -13.35
N SER A 9 -11.62 10.57 -14.29
CA SER A 9 -12.86 11.27 -13.94
C SER A 9 -13.87 10.34 -13.29
N ALA A 10 -13.87 9.04 -13.58
CA ALA A 10 -14.83 8.08 -13.04
C ALA A 10 -14.58 7.66 -11.58
N LEU A 11 -13.45 8.04 -10.96
CA LEU A 11 -13.13 7.64 -9.58
C LEU A 11 -14.19 8.10 -8.56
N HIS A 12 -14.89 9.20 -8.82
CA HIS A 12 -15.98 9.70 -7.95
C HIS A 12 -17.21 8.77 -7.88
N HIS A 13 -17.33 7.78 -8.76
CA HIS A 13 -18.41 6.79 -8.72
C HIS A 13 -18.12 5.62 -7.76
N ILE A 14 -16.86 5.43 -7.34
CA ILE A 14 -16.44 4.32 -6.47
C ILE A 14 -17.32 4.20 -5.21
N PRO A 15 -17.64 5.28 -4.47
CA PRO A 15 -18.42 5.15 -3.23
C PRO A 15 -19.82 4.61 -3.45
N SER A 16 -20.50 5.01 -4.54
CA SER A 16 -21.83 4.48 -4.85
C SER A 16 -21.75 2.99 -5.16
N ILE A 17 -20.76 2.56 -5.94
CA ILE A 17 -20.57 1.15 -6.30
C ILE A 17 -20.27 0.29 -5.07
N MET A 18 -19.42 0.78 -4.17
CA MET A 18 -19.08 0.07 -2.92
C MET A 18 -20.29 0.00 -1.99
N LYS A 19 -21.07 1.08 -1.87
CA LYS A 19 -22.28 1.12 -1.04
C LYS A 19 -23.36 0.15 -1.49
N ASP A 20 -23.48 -0.08 -2.80
CA ASP A 20 -24.51 -0.94 -3.38
C ASP A 20 -24.12 -2.44 -3.39
N SER A 21 -23.01 -2.84 -2.75
CA SER A 21 -22.48 -4.19 -2.82
C SER A 21 -21.78 -4.64 -1.53
N ASP A 22 -22.17 -5.80 -1.00
CA ASP A 22 -21.48 -6.46 0.12
C ASP A 22 -20.31 -7.36 -0.33
N ALA A 23 -20.05 -7.46 -1.64
CA ALA A 23 -19.02 -8.35 -2.17
C ALA A 23 -17.61 -7.80 -1.88
N TYR A 24 -16.80 -8.57 -1.12
CA TYR A 24 -15.41 -8.24 -0.81
C TYR A 24 -14.59 -7.84 -2.05
N LEU A 25 -14.77 -8.53 -3.18
CA LEU A 25 -14.04 -8.23 -4.42
C LEU A 25 -14.37 -6.84 -4.99
N VAL A 26 -15.60 -6.34 -4.80
CA VAL A 26 -16.00 -5.00 -5.22
C VAL A 26 -15.32 -3.96 -4.34
N TRP A 27 -15.31 -4.18 -3.02
CA TRP A 27 -14.61 -3.32 -2.07
C TRP A 27 -13.11 -3.30 -2.32
N GLN A 28 -12.50 -4.46 -2.56
CA GLN A 28 -11.08 -4.58 -2.88
C GLN A 28 -10.74 -3.86 -4.20
N ALA A 29 -11.59 -3.99 -5.24
CA ALA A 29 -11.39 -3.28 -6.50
C ALA A 29 -11.53 -1.76 -6.34
N GLY A 30 -12.57 -1.29 -5.63
CA GLY A 30 -12.78 0.14 -5.34
C GLY A 30 -11.61 0.74 -4.55
N THR A 31 -11.14 0.01 -3.54
CA THR A 31 -9.96 0.33 -2.74
C THR A 31 -8.71 0.46 -3.61
N ASN A 32 -8.47 -0.54 -4.47
CA ASN A 32 -7.31 -0.56 -5.35
C ASN A 32 -7.32 0.61 -6.35
N LEU A 33 -8.49 0.93 -6.92
CA LEU A 33 -8.64 2.06 -7.84
C LEU A 33 -8.43 3.40 -7.11
N ALA A 34 -9.03 3.57 -5.93
CA ALA A 34 -8.88 4.80 -5.14
C ALA A 34 -7.41 5.03 -4.72
N GLY A 35 -6.75 3.98 -4.23
CA GLY A 35 -5.37 4.05 -3.77
C GLY A 35 -4.35 4.17 -4.90
N LEU A 36 -4.41 3.31 -5.92
CA LEU A 36 -3.38 3.22 -6.98
C LEU A 36 -3.56 4.24 -8.10
N ALA A 37 -4.79 4.63 -8.44
CA ALA A 37 -5.07 5.60 -9.49
C ALA A 37 -5.39 7.02 -8.95
N GLY A 38 -5.82 7.10 -7.69
CA GLY A 38 -6.12 8.37 -7.01
C GLY A 38 -4.94 8.94 -6.22
N ASN A 39 -5.21 10.06 -5.56
CA ASN A 39 -4.33 10.70 -4.58
C ASN A 39 -4.96 10.66 -3.18
N LEU A 40 -4.27 11.20 -2.19
CA LEU A 40 -4.74 11.22 -0.80
C LEU A 40 -6.13 11.88 -0.64
N GLY A 41 -6.44 12.91 -1.43
CA GLY A 41 -7.75 13.55 -1.45
C GLY A 41 -8.86 12.64 -1.97
N VAL A 42 -8.59 11.93 -3.07
CA VAL A 42 -9.54 10.94 -3.63
C VAL A 42 -9.84 9.83 -2.62
N VAL A 43 -8.82 9.31 -1.93
CA VAL A 43 -9.03 8.28 -0.90
C VAL A 43 -9.95 8.82 0.21
N LYS A 44 -9.69 10.03 0.73
CA LYS A 44 -10.56 10.67 1.73
C LYS A 44 -12.00 10.79 1.23
N ASP A 45 -12.19 11.30 0.02
CA ASP A 45 -13.54 11.49 -0.54
C ASP A 45 -14.26 10.15 -0.77
N VAL A 46 -13.53 9.11 -1.17
CA VAL A 46 -14.09 7.78 -1.41
C VAL A 46 -14.59 7.14 -0.12
N PHE A 47 -13.82 7.25 0.96
CA PHE A 47 -14.10 6.57 2.23
C PHE A 47 -14.98 7.39 3.19
N LYS A 48 -15.10 8.70 2.99
CA LYS A 48 -15.93 9.59 3.82
C LYS A 48 -17.36 9.10 4.09
N PRO A 49 -18.11 8.54 3.10
CA PRO A 49 -19.47 8.07 3.36
C PRO A 49 -19.57 6.86 4.30
N PHE A 50 -18.45 6.18 4.57
CA PHE A 50 -18.38 4.95 5.37
C PHE A 50 -17.73 5.17 6.74
N GLU A 51 -17.40 6.42 7.09
CA GLU A 51 -16.82 6.72 8.41
C GLU A 51 -17.77 6.29 9.54
N LYS A 52 -17.31 5.38 10.40
CA LYS A 52 -18.02 4.92 11.60
C LYS A 52 -19.38 4.26 11.30
N ASP A 53 -19.57 3.70 10.11
CA ASP A 53 -20.82 3.02 9.74
C ASP A 53 -20.85 1.53 10.15
N GLY A 54 -19.73 1.00 10.64
CA GLY A 54 -19.58 -0.40 11.07
C GLY A 54 -19.39 -1.39 9.91
N SER A 55 -19.14 -0.93 8.68
CA SER A 55 -18.92 -1.77 7.50
C SER A 55 -17.54 -2.43 7.43
N GLY A 56 -16.60 -2.04 8.31
CA GLY A 56 -15.20 -2.43 8.22
C GLY A 56 -14.43 -1.66 7.13
N ALA A 57 -14.98 -0.54 6.65
CA ALA A 57 -14.34 0.33 5.66
C ALA A 57 -12.95 0.82 6.10
N GLU A 58 -12.66 0.87 7.39
CA GLU A 58 -11.37 1.26 7.95
C GLU A 58 -10.22 0.34 7.47
N TYR A 59 -10.48 -0.96 7.34
CA TYR A 59 -9.52 -1.93 6.79
C TYR A 59 -9.16 -1.59 5.35
N PHE A 60 -10.18 -1.30 4.52
CA PHE A 60 -10.01 -0.95 3.13
C PHE A 60 -9.36 0.43 2.95
N MET A 61 -9.77 1.41 3.77
CA MET A 61 -9.19 2.75 3.78
C MET A 61 -7.70 2.70 4.10
N THR A 62 -7.29 1.88 5.08
CA THR A 62 -5.89 1.62 5.43
C THR A 62 -5.09 1.18 4.21
N ILE A 63 -5.59 0.19 3.47
CA ILE A 63 -4.94 -0.29 2.24
C ILE A 63 -4.83 0.86 1.24
N ALA A 64 -5.94 1.53 0.92
CA ALA A 64 -5.98 2.64 -0.05
C ALA A 64 -4.96 3.73 0.29
N LEU A 65 -4.91 4.16 1.56
CA LEU A 65 -3.95 5.13 2.08
C LEU A 65 -2.51 4.70 1.80
N GLY A 66 -2.16 3.46 2.13
CA GLY A 66 -0.84 2.92 1.82
C GLY A 66 -0.51 2.93 0.32
N GLN A 67 -1.48 2.69 -0.57
CA GLN A 67 -1.21 2.65 -2.02
C GLN A 67 -1.08 4.03 -2.66
N THR A 68 -1.49 5.10 -1.95
CA THR A 68 -1.20 6.48 -2.39
C THR A 68 0.29 6.78 -2.41
N LEU A 69 1.09 6.01 -1.65
CA LEU A 69 2.52 6.28 -1.44
C LEU A 69 2.80 7.67 -0.86
N ASN A 70 1.78 8.36 -0.35
CA ASN A 70 1.90 9.73 0.12
C ASN A 70 2.41 9.74 1.57
N PRO A 71 3.52 10.45 1.88
CA PRO A 71 4.04 10.52 3.24
C PRO A 71 3.02 11.01 4.27
N ASP A 72 2.08 11.88 3.88
CA ASP A 72 1.04 12.40 4.79
C ASP A 72 -0.02 11.35 5.13
N ALA A 73 -0.11 10.26 4.38
CA ALA A 73 -0.96 9.13 4.74
C ALA A 73 -0.50 8.45 6.04
N ILE A 74 0.78 8.57 6.42
CA ILE A 74 1.34 7.95 7.63
C ILE A 74 0.73 8.54 8.90
N GLU A 75 0.50 9.85 8.95
CA GLU A 75 -0.14 10.50 10.10
C GLU A 75 -1.61 10.05 10.23
N MET A 76 -2.30 9.85 9.11
CA MET A 76 -3.65 9.28 9.08
C MET A 76 -3.66 7.82 9.54
N LEU A 77 -2.71 7.01 9.08
CA LEU A 77 -2.56 5.62 9.50
C LEU A 77 -2.28 5.50 11.00
N LEU A 78 -1.44 6.38 11.58
CA LEU A 78 -1.21 6.43 13.03
C LEU A 78 -2.48 6.81 13.81
N THR A 79 -3.29 7.72 13.27
CA THR A 79 -4.60 8.07 13.85
C THR A 79 -5.54 6.86 13.82
N LEU A 80 -5.62 6.17 12.68
CA LEU A 80 -6.42 4.94 12.56
C LEU A 80 -5.91 3.83 13.50
N HIS A 81 -4.60 3.70 13.70
CA HIS A 81 -4.04 2.70 14.62
C HIS A 81 -4.43 2.98 16.08
N ASN A 82 -4.43 4.26 16.44
CA ASN A 82 -4.85 4.71 17.76
C ASN A 82 -6.32 4.34 18.03
N ASP A 83 -7.17 4.48 17.02
CA ASP A 83 -8.62 4.28 17.13
C ASP A 83 -9.04 2.83 16.85
N ALA A 84 -8.17 2.01 16.22
CA ALA A 84 -8.45 0.62 15.89
C ALA A 84 -8.68 -0.22 17.15
N SER A 85 -9.82 -0.91 17.16
CA SER A 85 -10.22 -1.83 18.24
C SER A 85 -10.00 -3.29 17.87
N ASP A 86 -10.06 -3.63 16.58
CA ASP A 86 -9.82 -4.98 16.08
C ASP A 86 -8.35 -5.19 15.66
N GLU A 87 -7.91 -6.43 15.81
CA GLU A 87 -6.55 -6.89 15.50
C GLU A 87 -6.24 -6.86 14.00
N GLU A 88 -7.21 -7.24 13.16
CA GLU A 88 -7.01 -7.33 11.71
C GLU A 88 -6.69 -5.97 11.08
N THR A 89 -7.49 -4.95 11.40
CA THR A 89 -7.26 -3.58 10.95
C THR A 89 -5.96 -3.03 11.50
N ARG A 90 -5.65 -3.27 12.78
CA ARG A 90 -4.38 -2.85 13.40
C ARG A 90 -3.18 -3.43 12.66
N TYR A 91 -3.13 -4.74 12.44
CA TYR A 91 -2.04 -5.38 11.70
C TYR A 91 -1.95 -4.92 10.25
N GLN A 92 -3.09 -4.65 9.61
CA GLN A 92 -3.08 -4.12 8.26
C GLN A 92 -2.47 -2.70 8.22
N ILE A 93 -2.74 -1.87 9.23
CA ILE A 93 -2.13 -0.55 9.36
C ILE A 93 -0.61 -0.66 9.52
N GLU A 94 -0.14 -1.53 10.41
CA GLU A 94 1.29 -1.74 10.65
C GLU A 94 2.03 -2.24 9.40
N ARG A 95 1.37 -3.08 8.59
CA ARG A 95 1.89 -3.50 7.27
C ARG A 95 2.00 -2.34 6.30
N GLU A 96 0.96 -1.52 6.15
CA GLU A 96 1.01 -0.38 5.22
C GLU A 96 2.03 0.68 5.65
N LEU A 97 2.13 0.96 6.96
CA LEU A 97 3.18 1.81 7.52
C LEU A 97 4.58 1.26 7.17
N SER A 98 4.77 -0.05 7.34
CA SER A 98 6.03 -0.69 7.00
C SER A 98 6.32 -0.70 5.50
N TYR A 99 5.33 -0.91 4.64
CA TYR A 99 5.53 -0.84 3.19
C TYR A 99 5.98 0.56 2.74
N LEU A 100 5.46 1.61 3.37
CA LEU A 100 5.86 2.99 3.10
C LEU A 100 7.26 3.31 3.63
N LEU A 101 7.63 2.81 4.82
CA LEU A 101 8.81 3.27 5.56
C LEU A 101 9.98 2.29 5.62
N GLU A 102 9.77 0.99 5.37
CA GLU A 102 10.79 -0.04 5.46
C GLU A 102 10.95 -0.78 4.13
N ASP A 103 12.17 -0.83 3.59
CA ASP A 103 12.44 -1.54 2.34
C ASP A 103 12.25 -3.06 2.51
N THR A 104 12.63 -3.59 3.66
CA THR A 104 12.45 -4.99 4.11
C THR A 104 11.72 -5.02 5.45
N ASN A 105 11.24 -6.19 5.87
CA ASN A 105 10.65 -6.36 7.20
C ASN A 105 11.60 -5.89 8.31
N GLY A 106 11.15 -4.91 9.09
CA GLY A 106 11.89 -4.33 10.20
C GLY A 106 10.99 -4.06 11.41
N PRO A 107 11.41 -3.17 12.32
CA PRO A 107 10.68 -2.87 13.54
C PRO A 107 9.24 -2.36 13.35
N ILE A 108 8.90 -1.76 12.20
CA ILE A 108 7.54 -1.23 11.95
C ILE A 108 6.56 -2.36 11.61
N ILE A 109 6.97 -3.34 10.79
CA ILE A 109 6.08 -4.48 10.47
C ILE A 109 5.91 -5.46 11.62
N SER A 110 6.87 -5.49 12.55
CA SER A 110 6.72 -6.27 13.79
C SER A 110 5.56 -5.78 14.65
N GLY A 111 5.08 -4.56 14.41
CA GLY A 111 3.91 -4.00 15.07
C GLY A 111 4.18 -3.45 16.46
N ALA A 112 3.11 -3.01 17.11
CA ALA A 112 3.14 -2.67 18.52
C ALA A 112 3.21 -3.94 19.38
N ASP A 113 3.99 -3.90 20.46
CA ASP A 113 4.00 -5.01 21.42
C ASP A 113 2.61 -5.11 22.08
N GLU A 114 2.14 -6.34 22.25
CA GLU A 114 0.81 -6.64 22.81
C GLU A 114 0.95 -7.44 24.10
N SER A 115 0.19 -7.04 25.12
CA SER A 115 0.00 -7.83 26.33
C SER A 115 -1.47 -8.12 26.56
N ILE A 116 -1.76 -9.28 27.14
CA ILE A 116 -3.12 -9.71 27.42
C ILE A 116 -3.35 -9.61 28.92
N GLU A 117 -4.40 -8.89 29.30
CA GLU A 117 -4.98 -8.94 30.64
C GLU A 117 -6.30 -9.71 30.57
N SER A 118 -6.50 -10.67 31.48
CA SER A 118 -7.73 -11.45 31.59
C SER A 118 -8.31 -11.30 32.98
N GLU A 119 -9.52 -10.74 33.09
CA GLU A 119 -10.31 -10.78 34.32
C GLU A 119 -11.60 -11.57 34.05
N ASP A 120 -11.70 -12.71 34.72
CA ASP A 120 -12.86 -13.60 34.96
C ASP A 120 -13.79 -14.01 33.79
N GLU A 121 -13.72 -13.42 32.60
CA GLU A 121 -14.40 -13.85 31.36
C GLU A 121 -14.07 -12.94 30.15
N ASP A 122 -13.49 -11.75 30.34
CA ASP A 122 -13.11 -10.82 29.27
C ASP A 122 -11.59 -10.80 29.04
N THR A 123 -11.17 -10.93 27.77
CA THR A 123 -9.76 -10.79 27.35
C THR A 123 -9.55 -9.38 26.80
N VAL A 124 -8.67 -8.59 27.42
CA VAL A 124 -8.33 -7.25 26.97
C VAL A 124 -6.91 -7.25 26.40
N HIS A 125 -6.79 -6.89 25.12
CA HIS A 125 -5.50 -6.65 24.46
C HIS A 125 -5.02 -5.23 24.76
N ILE A 126 -3.89 -5.11 25.43
CA ILE A 126 -3.21 -3.84 25.70
C ILE A 126 -2.11 -3.67 24.66
N ILE A 127 -2.25 -2.62 23.85
CA ILE A 127 -1.37 -2.34 22.72
C ILE A 127 -0.38 -1.25 23.12
N ASN A 128 0.92 -1.54 23.09
CA ASN A 128 1.97 -0.58 23.45
C ASN A 128 2.26 0.42 22.33
N ARG A 129 1.33 1.36 22.15
CA ARG A 129 1.46 2.47 21.18
C ARG A 129 2.52 3.48 21.57
N GLN A 130 2.80 3.61 22.88
CA GLN A 130 3.80 4.55 23.41
C GLN A 130 5.20 4.22 22.89
N ASP A 131 5.54 2.94 22.75
CA ASP A 131 6.82 2.52 22.19
C ASP A 131 6.78 2.34 20.67
N TYR A 132 5.61 2.02 20.10
CA TYR A 132 5.45 1.81 18.66
C TYR A 132 5.47 3.12 17.85
N PHE A 133 4.65 4.11 18.23
CA PHE A 133 4.49 5.34 17.45
C PHE A 133 5.80 6.13 17.26
N PRO A 134 6.68 6.25 18.28
CA PRO A 134 7.99 6.87 18.10
C PRO A 134 8.86 6.21 17.02
N LYS A 135 8.78 4.88 16.85
CA LYS A 135 9.53 4.16 15.80
C LYS A 135 9.07 4.62 14.41
N VAL A 136 7.76 4.71 14.22
CA VAL A 136 7.14 5.14 12.95
C VAL A 136 7.43 6.62 12.66
N THR A 137 7.26 7.49 13.66
CA THR A 137 7.48 8.93 13.48
C THR A 137 8.96 9.26 13.24
N ALA A 138 9.88 8.58 13.91
CA ALA A 138 11.32 8.72 13.64
C ALA A 138 11.67 8.30 12.21
N ALA A 139 11.12 7.19 11.72
CA ALA A 139 11.33 6.75 10.34
C ALA A 139 10.76 7.78 9.33
N LEU A 140 9.55 8.29 9.56
CA LEU A 140 8.97 9.34 8.72
C LEU A 140 9.81 10.61 8.71
N SER A 141 10.33 11.06 9.86
CA SER A 141 11.21 12.23 9.95
C SER A 141 12.47 12.06 9.11
N LEU A 142 13.16 10.92 9.21
CA LEU A 142 14.35 10.62 8.42
C LEU A 142 14.07 10.61 6.90
N VAL A 143 12.90 10.12 6.50
CA VAL A 143 12.48 10.12 5.09
C VAL A 143 12.19 11.54 4.63
N ARG A 144 11.42 12.32 5.41
CA ARG A 144 11.03 13.71 5.08
C ARG A 144 12.24 14.62 4.87
N GLU A 145 13.32 14.44 5.62
CA GLU A 145 14.58 15.18 5.45
C GLU A 145 15.22 15.01 4.07
N GLN A 146 14.89 13.91 3.36
CA GLN A 146 15.48 13.54 2.08
C GLN A 146 14.53 13.79 0.90
N LEU A 147 13.29 14.23 1.15
CA LEU A 147 12.32 14.43 0.09
C LEU A 147 12.60 15.73 -0.69
N PRO A 148 12.57 15.70 -2.03
CA PRO A 148 12.69 16.90 -2.85
C PRO A 148 11.59 17.94 -2.56
N VAL A 149 10.37 17.45 -2.33
CA VAL A 149 9.21 18.23 -1.87
C VAL A 149 8.39 17.41 -0.86
N PRO A 150 7.62 18.03 0.05
CA PRO A 150 6.97 17.32 1.17
C PRO A 150 6.12 16.10 0.77
N ASN A 151 5.38 16.19 -0.34
CA ASN A 151 4.44 15.15 -0.76
C ASN A 151 5.05 14.22 -1.81
N THR A 152 6.38 14.17 -1.93
CA THR A 152 7.05 13.25 -2.86
C THR A 152 6.65 11.82 -2.47
N PRO A 153 6.11 11.01 -3.40
CA PRO A 153 5.73 9.64 -3.14
C PRO A 153 6.90 8.80 -2.61
N ILE A 154 6.64 7.96 -1.62
CA ILE A 154 7.63 7.09 -0.97
C ILE A 154 7.20 5.63 -0.96
N LEU A 155 8.19 4.74 -1.02
CA LEU A 155 8.01 3.33 -0.77
C LEU A 155 9.29 2.74 -0.21
N GLY A 156 9.18 1.99 0.88
CA GLY A 156 10.32 1.42 1.60
C GLY A 156 11.31 2.47 2.13
N GLY A 157 10.79 3.61 2.61
CA GLY A 157 11.58 4.70 3.17
C GLY A 157 12.41 5.48 2.14
N LYS A 158 12.09 5.34 0.86
CA LYS A 158 12.82 5.97 -0.25
C LYS A 158 11.84 6.65 -1.19
N VAL A 159 12.31 7.69 -1.90
CA VAL A 159 11.57 8.29 -3.02
C VAL A 159 11.17 7.19 -4.00
N PHE A 160 9.88 7.13 -4.33
CA PHE A 160 9.34 6.15 -5.26
C PHE A 160 9.90 6.40 -6.66
N ASP A 161 10.43 5.35 -7.27
CA ASP A 161 11.03 5.36 -8.60
C ASP A 161 10.72 4.00 -9.21
N VAL A 162 9.90 3.97 -10.26
CA VAL A 162 9.39 2.74 -10.86
C VAL A 162 10.52 1.82 -11.32
N VAL A 163 11.60 2.37 -11.87
CA VAL A 163 12.72 1.58 -12.39
C VAL A 163 13.53 0.98 -11.25
N LYS A 164 13.89 1.79 -10.24
CA LYS A 164 14.60 1.27 -9.07
C LYS A 164 13.73 0.29 -8.29
N PHE A 165 12.42 0.53 -8.25
CA PHE A 165 11.45 -0.34 -7.61
C PHE A 165 11.34 -1.70 -8.31
N ALA A 166 11.28 -1.73 -9.64
CA ALA A 166 11.28 -2.97 -10.42
C ALA A 166 12.56 -3.79 -10.18
N ARG A 167 13.72 -3.15 -10.06
CA ARG A 167 14.99 -3.82 -9.68
C ARG A 167 14.93 -4.44 -8.28
N ARG A 168 14.42 -3.70 -7.28
CA ARG A 168 14.24 -4.23 -5.92
C ARG A 168 13.25 -5.39 -5.88
N LEU A 169 12.18 -5.32 -6.67
CA LEU A 169 11.22 -6.40 -6.79
C LEU A 169 11.86 -7.64 -7.44
N LEU A 170 12.70 -7.45 -8.47
CA LEU A 170 13.46 -8.52 -9.12
C LEU A 170 14.39 -9.24 -8.14
N GLU A 171 15.17 -8.49 -7.38
CA GLU A 171 16.03 -9.03 -6.32
C GLU A 171 15.22 -9.84 -5.30
N ARG A 172 14.04 -9.33 -4.90
CA ARG A 172 13.20 -9.98 -3.90
C ARG A 172 12.57 -11.28 -4.40
N VAL A 173 12.07 -11.34 -5.63
CA VAL A 173 11.47 -12.57 -6.17
C VAL A 173 12.51 -13.67 -6.41
N GLY A 174 13.77 -13.29 -6.61
CA GLY A 174 14.92 -14.20 -6.70
C GLY A 174 15.57 -14.59 -5.37
N SER A 175 15.10 -14.04 -4.23
CA SER A 175 15.66 -14.33 -2.91
C SER A 175 15.38 -15.78 -2.48
N ALA A 176 16.30 -16.36 -1.69
CA ALA A 176 16.14 -17.68 -1.08
C ALA A 176 15.00 -17.75 -0.06
N ALA A 177 14.65 -16.62 0.55
CA ALA A 177 13.55 -16.47 1.50
C ALA A 177 12.69 -15.26 1.10
N PRO A 178 11.82 -15.40 0.08
CA PRO A 178 11.04 -14.29 -0.44
C PRO A 178 9.99 -13.82 0.56
N GLU A 179 9.92 -12.51 0.81
CA GLU A 179 8.88 -11.88 1.64
C GLU A 179 7.55 -11.83 0.86
N ILE A 180 6.82 -12.95 0.82
CA ILE A 180 5.63 -13.13 -0.04
C ILE A 180 4.61 -11.99 0.08
N GLY A 181 4.28 -11.54 1.30
CA GLY A 181 3.35 -10.42 1.50
C GLY A 181 3.82 -9.12 0.83
N ARG A 182 5.11 -8.78 0.95
CA ARG A 182 5.69 -7.63 0.24
C ARG A 182 5.71 -7.83 -1.26
N ILE A 183 5.95 -9.06 -1.74
CA ILE A 183 5.92 -9.35 -3.18
C ILE A 183 4.51 -9.13 -3.74
N HIS A 184 3.45 -9.59 -3.08
CA HIS A 184 2.07 -9.29 -3.51
C HIS A 184 1.81 -7.79 -3.59
N ARG A 185 2.21 -7.05 -2.54
CA ARG A 185 2.04 -5.60 -2.49
C ARG A 185 2.80 -4.90 -3.61
N HIS A 186 4.06 -5.26 -3.78
CA HIS A 186 4.94 -4.63 -4.75
C HIS A 186 4.54 -4.99 -6.19
N ARG A 187 4.12 -6.23 -6.43
CA ARG A 187 3.54 -6.67 -7.71
C ARG A 187 2.36 -5.80 -8.10
N LEU A 188 1.42 -5.57 -7.17
CA LEU A 188 0.23 -4.76 -7.44
C LEU A 188 0.59 -3.31 -7.79
N ILE A 189 1.51 -2.69 -7.05
CA ILE A 189 1.98 -1.32 -7.32
C ILE A 189 2.71 -1.26 -8.67
N PHE A 190 3.54 -2.26 -8.99
CA PHE A 190 4.28 -2.33 -10.24
C PHE A 190 3.35 -2.49 -11.45
N GLU A 191 2.42 -3.43 -11.38
CA GLU A 191 1.39 -3.66 -12.40
C GLU A 191 0.56 -2.41 -12.62
N ALA A 192 0.08 -1.78 -11.53
CA ALA A 192 -0.68 -0.54 -11.63
C ALA A 192 0.14 0.60 -12.22
N ALA A 193 1.42 0.78 -11.85
CA ALA A 193 2.24 1.86 -12.37
C ALA A 193 2.56 1.70 -13.85
N THR A 194 2.81 0.48 -14.30
CA THR A 194 3.38 0.20 -15.63
C THR A 194 2.35 -0.27 -16.64
N GLY A 195 1.26 -0.90 -16.21
CA GLY A 195 0.33 -1.66 -17.05
C GLY A 195 0.85 -3.04 -17.45
N VAL A 196 2.02 -3.47 -16.95
CA VAL A 196 2.57 -4.81 -17.22
C VAL A 196 1.75 -5.85 -16.46
N ASN A 197 1.20 -6.82 -17.21
CA ASN A 197 0.43 -7.92 -16.62
C ASN A 197 1.34 -8.80 -15.74
N CYS A 198 1.06 -8.82 -14.45
CA CYS A 198 1.82 -9.58 -13.46
C CYS A 198 1.04 -10.79 -12.92
N ALA A 199 -0.02 -11.24 -13.59
CA ALA A 199 -0.82 -12.38 -13.15
C ALA A 199 0.01 -13.66 -12.99
N ALA A 200 1.02 -13.86 -13.84
CA ALA A 200 1.88 -15.04 -13.81
C ALA A 200 2.96 -15.02 -12.71
N PHE A 201 3.00 -14.02 -11.83
CA PHE A 201 3.87 -14.04 -10.65
C PHE A 201 3.51 -15.19 -9.71
N PHE A 202 2.27 -15.64 -9.72
CA PHE A 202 1.74 -16.57 -8.74
C PHE A 202 0.95 -17.67 -9.47
N ASP A 203 1.30 -18.94 -9.24
CA ASP A 203 0.54 -20.08 -9.78
C ASP A 203 -0.78 -20.27 -9.02
N ASP A 204 -0.75 -19.93 -7.73
CA ASP A 204 -1.87 -19.87 -6.81
C ASP A 204 -1.64 -18.68 -5.85
N PRO A 205 -2.61 -18.26 -5.02
CA PRO A 205 -2.49 -17.07 -4.18
C PRO A 205 -1.30 -17.03 -3.22
N VAL A 206 -0.61 -18.15 -2.96
CA VAL A 206 0.53 -18.22 -2.02
C VAL A 206 1.82 -18.72 -2.67
N LYS A 207 1.75 -19.37 -3.83
CA LYS A 207 2.90 -19.97 -4.50
C LYS A 207 3.50 -19.03 -5.55
N LEU A 208 4.56 -18.34 -5.13
CA LEU A 208 5.38 -17.52 -6.02
C LEU A 208 6.02 -18.37 -7.12
N ASN A 209 5.79 -17.96 -8.37
CA ASN A 209 6.52 -18.46 -9.53
C ASN A 209 7.69 -17.50 -9.83
N SER A 210 8.79 -17.66 -9.09
CA SER A 210 9.96 -16.78 -9.19
C SER A 210 10.52 -16.70 -10.61
N LEU A 211 10.47 -17.79 -11.39
CA LEU A 211 10.97 -17.80 -12.77
C LEU A 211 10.16 -16.87 -13.67
N GLN A 212 8.82 -16.98 -13.62
CA GLN A 212 7.93 -16.11 -14.40
C GLN A 212 8.01 -14.66 -13.93
N ALA A 213 8.04 -14.43 -12.61
CA ALA A 213 8.18 -13.09 -12.04
C ALA A 213 9.48 -12.41 -12.49
N THR A 214 10.61 -13.14 -12.43
CA THR A 214 11.92 -12.67 -12.93
C THR A 214 11.85 -12.32 -14.41
N ALA A 215 11.33 -13.22 -15.25
CA ALA A 215 11.24 -12.99 -16.70
C ALA A 215 10.41 -11.73 -17.05
N ILE A 216 9.29 -11.50 -16.36
CA ILE A 216 8.46 -10.31 -16.56
C ILE A 216 9.21 -9.03 -16.18
N LEU A 217 9.90 -9.04 -15.04
CA LEU A 217 10.63 -7.86 -14.55
C LEU A 217 11.86 -7.55 -15.41
N GLU A 218 12.61 -8.57 -15.85
CA GLU A 218 13.72 -8.42 -16.79
C GLU A 218 13.24 -7.85 -18.12
N ALA A 219 12.16 -8.39 -18.69
CA ALA A 219 11.59 -7.88 -19.94
C ALA A 219 11.16 -6.40 -19.83
N PHE A 220 10.58 -5.99 -18.70
CA PHE A 220 10.30 -4.59 -18.44
C PHE A 220 11.58 -3.75 -18.34
N LEU A 221 12.56 -4.20 -17.56
CA LEU A 221 13.82 -3.47 -17.32
C LEU A 221 14.69 -3.31 -18.57
N ASP A 222 14.59 -4.25 -19.51
CA ASP A 222 15.30 -4.24 -20.80
C ASP A 222 14.55 -3.46 -21.89
N SER A 223 13.28 -3.10 -21.66
CA SER A 223 12.47 -2.34 -22.61
C SER A 223 12.84 -0.85 -22.65
N ASP A 224 12.53 -0.17 -23.77
CA ASP A 224 12.68 1.28 -23.86
C ASP A 224 11.66 2.06 -22.99
N ASP A 225 10.58 1.40 -22.53
CA ASP A 225 9.53 2.00 -21.71
C ASP A 225 10.06 2.53 -20.38
N VAL A 226 11.16 1.97 -19.85
CA VAL A 226 11.78 2.43 -18.60
C VAL A 226 12.13 3.92 -18.62
N ARG A 227 12.41 4.49 -19.81
CA ARG A 227 12.83 5.88 -19.98
C ARG A 227 11.72 6.91 -19.71
N ARG A 228 10.45 6.49 -19.69
CA ARG A 228 9.30 7.38 -19.46
C ARG A 228 9.01 7.64 -17.98
N PHE A 229 9.58 6.84 -17.08
CA PHE A 229 9.31 6.92 -15.65
C PHE A 229 10.29 7.87 -14.94
N VAL A 230 9.74 8.82 -14.21
CA VAL A 230 10.50 9.85 -13.49
C VAL A 230 10.52 9.53 -11.99
N PRO A 231 11.66 9.68 -11.29
CA PRO A 231 11.72 9.55 -9.84
C PRO A 231 10.77 10.54 -9.14
N GLY A 232 10.06 10.08 -8.12
CA GLY A 232 9.07 10.88 -7.38
C GLY A 232 7.74 11.05 -8.10
N GLN A 233 7.51 10.40 -9.24
CA GLN A 233 6.24 10.44 -9.96
C GLN A 233 5.50 9.10 -9.83
N ARG A 234 4.22 9.16 -9.46
CA ARG A 234 3.33 8.00 -9.52
C ARG A 234 2.68 7.88 -10.89
N TYR A 235 2.33 6.65 -11.25
CA TYR A 235 1.71 6.35 -12.52
C TYR A 235 0.55 5.38 -12.32
N PHE A 236 -0.40 5.42 -13.23
CA PHE A 236 -1.42 4.39 -13.39
C PHE A 236 -1.47 4.02 -14.88
N PHE A 237 -1.14 2.77 -15.21
CA PHE A 237 -1.00 2.26 -16.58
C PHE A 237 -0.07 3.13 -17.45
N GLY A 238 1.02 3.62 -16.87
CA GLY A 238 1.99 4.49 -17.54
C GLY A 238 1.56 5.95 -17.68
N HIS A 239 0.37 6.33 -17.22
CA HIS A 239 -0.08 7.72 -17.17
C HIS A 239 0.29 8.37 -15.83
N PRO A 240 0.93 9.55 -15.82
CA PRO A 240 1.28 10.22 -14.57
C PRO A 240 0.02 10.62 -13.80
N ILE A 241 0.02 10.38 -12.49
CA ILE A 241 -1.05 10.78 -11.56
C ILE A 241 -0.49 11.67 -10.45
N GLY A 242 -1.35 12.48 -9.85
CA GLY A 242 -0.95 13.34 -8.73
C GLY A 242 -0.44 12.53 -7.52
N ALA A 243 0.46 13.15 -6.75
CA ALA A 243 0.79 12.70 -5.41
C ALA A 243 -0.37 12.97 -4.43
#